data_AF-A0A926AIN2-F1
#
_entry.id   AF-A0A926AIN2-F1
#
_cell.length_a   1.000
_cell.length_b   1.000
_cell.length_c   1.000
_cell.angle_alpha   90.00
_cell.angle_beta   90.00
_cell.angle_gamma   90.00
#
_symmetry.space_group_name_H-M   'P 1'
#
loop_
_entity.id
_entity.type
_entity.pdbx_description
1 polymer ?
#
loop_
_entity_poly.entity_id
_entity_poly.type
_entity_poly.pdbx_seq_one_letter_code
_entity_poly.pdbx_strand_id
1 'polypeptide(L)'
;MKKILLIAVSMLTISISNAQTDSTKSNLTFSGYIETYYLYDFNNPSDHNRPGFVYSHNRHNEFNLNLGFVKANYDDGKVRGNLALAVGSYMNANYIAEPGVLKNIFEANVGVKISENKSLWVDAGIFASHIGFESAIGKDCWNMSRSILADNSPYFETGAKISYTSDNGKWFLSGLVLNGW
;
A
#
# COMPACT_ATOMS: atom_id res chain seq x y z
N MET A 1 -11.63 35.99 -9.29
CA MET A 1 -12.24 34.64 -9.31
C MET A 1 -11.97 33.88 -10.62
N LYS A 2 -12.25 34.44 -11.81
CA LYS A 2 -11.97 33.76 -13.11
C LYS A 2 -10.49 33.40 -13.36
N LYS A 3 -9.54 34.22 -12.87
CA LYS A 3 -8.09 33.97 -13.05
C LYS A 3 -7.53 32.86 -12.15
N ILE A 4 -8.12 32.62 -10.97
CA ILE A 4 -7.69 31.54 -10.06
C ILE A 4 -8.19 30.19 -10.59
N LEU A 5 -9.40 30.17 -11.17
CA LEU A 5 -9.96 28.98 -11.82
C LEU A 5 -9.13 28.52 -13.03
N LEU A 6 -8.52 29.47 -13.78
CA LEU A 6 -7.67 29.15 -14.93
C LEU A 6 -6.34 28.47 -14.54
N ILE A 7 -5.80 28.79 -13.37
CA ILE A 7 -4.54 28.21 -12.88
C ILE A 7 -4.76 26.77 -12.41
N ALA A 8 -5.90 26.50 -11.74
CA ALA A 8 -6.27 25.15 -11.32
C ALA A 8 -6.49 24.17 -12.50
N VAL A 9 -6.99 24.66 -13.63
CA VAL A 9 -7.18 23.83 -14.84
C VAL A 9 -5.86 23.54 -15.57
N SER A 10 -4.86 24.42 -15.45
CA SER A 10 -3.56 24.23 -16.12
C SER A 10 -2.68 23.13 -15.50
N MET A 11 -2.89 22.76 -14.23
CA MET A 11 -2.11 21.73 -13.54
C MET A 11 -2.57 20.28 -13.82
N LEU A 12 -3.60 20.08 -14.64
CA LEU A 12 -4.17 18.75 -14.95
C LEU A 12 -3.64 18.11 -16.25
N THR A 13 -2.56 18.65 -16.82
CA THR A 13 -1.90 18.05 -18.00
C THR A 13 -0.70 17.21 -17.58
N ILE A 14 -0.95 16.07 -16.92
CA ILE A 14 0.08 15.02 -16.80
C ILE A 14 0.12 14.28 -18.13
N SER A 15 1.05 14.66 -19.01
CA SER A 15 1.36 13.88 -20.20
C SER A 15 2.03 12.57 -19.77
N ILE A 16 1.29 11.47 -19.86
CA ILE A 16 1.86 10.12 -19.68
C ILE A 16 2.65 9.80 -20.96
N SER A 17 3.92 10.18 -20.99
CA SER A 17 4.85 9.82 -22.06
C SER A 17 5.20 8.33 -21.94
N ASN A 18 4.55 7.47 -22.73
CA ASN A 18 4.97 6.08 -22.89
C ASN A 18 6.12 6.04 -23.91
N ALA A 19 7.36 6.17 -23.42
CA ALA A 19 8.52 6.41 -24.29
C ALA A 19 9.16 5.14 -24.88
N GLN A 20 8.82 3.92 -24.47
CA GLN A 20 9.44 2.71 -25.04
C GLN A 20 8.47 1.52 -25.05
N THR A 21 8.05 1.11 -26.25
CA THR A 21 7.53 -0.24 -26.49
C THR A 21 8.73 -1.13 -26.81
N ASP A 22 9.49 -1.49 -25.78
CA ASP A 22 10.54 -2.50 -25.95
C ASP A 22 9.89 -3.88 -26.11
N SER A 23 10.31 -4.61 -27.15
CA SER A 23 9.85 -5.95 -27.50
C SER A 23 10.24 -7.02 -26.46
N THR A 24 11.09 -6.69 -25.49
CA THR A 24 11.31 -7.52 -24.30
C THR A 24 10.43 -7.04 -23.15
N LYS A 25 9.52 -7.90 -22.69
CA LYS A 25 8.71 -7.67 -21.48
C LYS A 25 9.66 -7.42 -20.31
N SER A 26 9.74 -6.18 -19.82
CA SER A 26 10.56 -5.83 -18.66
C SER A 26 10.13 -6.65 -17.44
N ASN A 27 11.08 -7.29 -16.77
CA ASN A 27 10.85 -7.95 -15.48
C ASN A 27 10.65 -6.93 -14.35
N LEU A 28 10.97 -5.65 -14.59
CA LEU A 28 10.78 -4.55 -13.65
C LEU A 28 9.55 -3.72 -14.06
N THR A 29 8.63 -3.51 -13.12
CA THR A 29 7.41 -2.73 -13.29
C THR A 29 7.29 -1.67 -12.19
N PHE A 30 6.84 -0.47 -12.56
CA PHE A 30 6.59 0.63 -11.65
C PHE A 30 5.10 0.91 -11.56
N SER A 31 4.62 1.17 -10.35
CA SER A 31 3.24 1.59 -10.09
C SER A 31 3.20 2.63 -8.99
N GLY A 32 2.05 3.29 -8.84
CA GLY A 32 1.84 4.26 -7.79
C GLY A 32 0.37 4.40 -7.45
N TYR A 33 0.11 4.95 -6.28
CA TYR A 33 -1.23 5.21 -5.77
C TYR A 33 -1.24 6.53 -5.03
N ILE A 34 -2.35 7.25 -5.11
CA ILE A 34 -2.57 8.48 -4.35
C ILE A 34 -4.02 8.54 -3.90
N GLU A 35 -4.21 8.83 -2.61
CA GLU A 35 -5.51 8.98 -1.99
C GLU A 35 -5.52 10.20 -1.08
N THR A 36 -6.33 11.18 -1.45
CA THR A 36 -6.53 12.41 -0.68
C THR A 36 -7.96 12.49 -0.18
N TYR A 37 -8.16 13.18 0.94
CA TYR A 37 -9.47 13.36 1.54
C TYR A 37 -9.63 14.73 2.18
N TYR A 38 -10.89 15.07 2.41
CA TYR A 38 -11.33 16.08 3.34
C TYR A 38 -12.42 15.46 4.20
N LEU A 39 -12.32 15.60 5.51
CA LEU A 39 -13.27 15.04 6.46
C LEU A 39 -13.59 16.06 7.54
N TYR A 40 -14.87 16.13 7.93
CA TYR A 40 -15.32 16.94 9.05
C TYR A 40 -15.90 16.05 10.15
N ASP A 41 -15.51 16.32 11.39
CA ASP A 41 -15.90 15.60 12.60
C ASP A 41 -16.68 16.59 13.47
N PHE A 42 -17.94 16.30 13.77
CA PHE A 42 -18.80 17.22 14.51
C PHE A 42 -18.38 17.40 15.98
N ASN A 43 -17.52 16.53 16.52
CA ASN A 43 -16.93 16.73 17.84
C ASN A 43 -15.86 17.83 17.85
N ASN A 44 -15.43 18.31 16.67
CA ASN A 44 -14.47 19.42 16.50
C ASN A 44 -13.22 19.28 17.40
N PRO A 45 -12.43 18.20 17.23
CA PRO A 45 -11.25 17.94 18.07
C PRO A 45 -10.21 19.06 17.93
N SER A 46 -9.71 19.55 19.06
CA SER A 46 -8.84 20.73 19.13
C SER A 46 -7.44 20.54 18.51
N ASP A 47 -6.96 19.30 18.40
CA ASP A 47 -5.67 18.94 17.79
C ASP A 47 -5.82 18.45 16.34
N HIS A 48 -7.04 18.52 15.82
CA HIS A 48 -7.45 18.03 14.50
C HIS A 48 -7.22 16.52 14.29
N ASN A 49 -6.92 15.75 15.34
CA ASN A 49 -6.84 14.30 15.24
C ASN A 49 -8.21 13.70 15.54
N ARG A 50 -8.59 12.71 14.74
CA ARG A 50 -9.68 11.81 15.08
C ARG A 50 -9.21 10.84 16.18
N PRO A 51 -10.14 10.15 16.86
CA PRO A 51 -9.78 9.23 17.94
C PRO A 51 -8.68 8.24 17.52
N GLY A 52 -7.73 7.96 18.43
CA GLY A 52 -6.49 7.22 18.14
C GLY A 52 -6.64 5.75 17.72
N PHE A 53 -7.87 5.24 17.62
CA PHE A 53 -8.19 3.94 17.05
C PHE A 53 -8.57 4.01 15.55
N VAL A 54 -8.50 5.20 14.95
CA VAL A 54 -8.76 5.43 13.52
C VAL A 54 -7.44 5.79 12.85
N TYR A 55 -6.94 4.89 12.00
CA TYR A 55 -5.65 5.09 11.31
C TYR A 55 -5.81 5.68 9.91
N SER A 56 -6.89 5.29 9.23
CA SER A 56 -7.24 5.84 7.92
C SER A 56 -8.12 7.09 8.07
N HIS A 57 -7.88 8.12 7.25
CA HIS A 57 -8.68 9.34 7.26
C HIS A 57 -8.80 9.97 8.66
N ASN A 58 -7.66 10.04 9.36
CA ASN A 58 -7.57 10.34 10.79
C ASN A 58 -7.44 11.84 11.13
N ARG A 59 -7.53 12.72 10.13
CA ARG A 59 -7.43 14.17 10.31
C ARG A 59 -8.77 14.86 10.09
N HIS A 60 -9.03 15.91 10.87
CA HIS A 60 -10.26 16.67 10.89
C HIS A 60 -10.09 18.06 10.26
N ASN A 61 -11.07 18.48 9.46
CA ASN A 61 -11.23 19.84 8.94
C ASN A 61 -10.01 20.36 8.16
N GLU A 62 -9.35 19.45 7.45
CA GLU A 62 -8.21 19.77 6.58
C GLU A 62 -8.20 18.84 5.36
N PHE A 63 -7.62 19.33 4.26
CA PHE A 63 -7.28 18.48 3.12
C PHE A 63 -6.01 17.72 3.44
N ASN A 64 -6.03 16.41 3.29
CA ASN A 64 -4.87 15.59 3.62
C ASN A 64 -4.66 14.45 2.61
N LEU A 65 -3.44 13.95 2.55
CA LEU A 65 -3.08 12.74 1.83
C LEU A 65 -3.22 11.58 2.83
N ASN A 66 -4.18 10.69 2.63
CA ASN A 66 -4.29 9.51 3.48
C ASN A 66 -3.12 8.57 3.21
N LEU A 67 -3.00 8.12 1.95
CA LEU A 67 -1.94 7.23 1.50
C LEU A 67 -1.52 7.60 0.08
N GLY A 68 -0.23 7.85 -0.12
CA GLY A 68 0.38 7.94 -1.42
C GLY A 68 1.63 7.09 -1.46
N PHE A 69 1.82 6.29 -2.51
CA PHE A 69 3.02 5.48 -2.65
C PHE A 69 3.50 5.38 -4.10
N VAL A 70 4.80 5.10 -4.23
CA VAL A 70 5.42 4.60 -5.45
C VAL A 70 5.97 3.21 -5.18
N LYS A 71 5.81 2.30 -6.14
CA LYS A 71 6.19 0.90 -6.00
C LYS A 71 7.00 0.44 -7.21
N ALA A 72 8.08 -0.27 -6.95
CA ALA A 72 8.82 -1.06 -7.92
C ALA A 72 8.61 -2.54 -7.64
N ASN A 73 8.30 -3.32 -8.67
CA ASN A 73 8.15 -4.77 -8.59
C ASN A 73 9.07 -5.40 -9.64
N TYR A 74 9.93 -6.31 -9.22
CA TYR A 74 10.75 -7.15 -10.08
C TYR A 74 10.22 -8.58 -10.04
N ASP A 75 10.09 -9.24 -11.19
CA ASP A 75 9.78 -10.68 -11.27
C ASP A 75 10.34 -11.24 -12.60
N ASP A 76 11.29 -12.19 -12.50
CA ASP A 76 11.84 -12.91 -13.65
C ASP A 76 11.40 -14.38 -13.74
N GLY A 77 10.43 -14.78 -12.92
CA GLY A 77 9.93 -16.15 -12.81
C GLY A 77 10.75 -17.08 -11.92
N LYS A 78 11.92 -16.65 -11.43
CA LYS A 78 12.74 -17.37 -10.44
C LYS A 78 12.94 -16.56 -9.16
N VAL A 79 13.11 -15.25 -9.29
CA VAL A 79 13.25 -14.31 -8.20
C VAL A 79 12.25 -13.18 -8.40
N ARG A 80 11.65 -12.75 -7.30
CA ARG A 80 10.78 -11.57 -7.27
C ARG A 80 11.17 -10.64 -6.14
N GLY A 81 10.84 -9.37 -6.29
CA GLY A 81 11.09 -8.36 -5.27
C GLY A 81 10.11 -7.21 -5.38
N ASN A 82 9.72 -6.68 -4.23
CA ASN A 82 8.80 -5.56 -4.13
C ASN A 82 9.40 -4.50 -3.21
N LEU A 83 9.35 -3.24 -3.64
CA LEU A 83 9.67 -2.10 -2.81
C LEU A 83 8.62 -1.01 -3.05
N ALA A 84 7.87 -0.65 -2.01
CA ALA A 84 6.93 0.45 -2.00
C ALA A 84 7.33 1.45 -0.91
N LEU A 85 7.51 2.71 -1.32
CA LEU A 85 7.71 3.83 -0.41
C LEU A 85 6.42 4.65 -0.37
N ALA A 86 5.92 4.90 0.83
CA ALA A 86 4.67 5.58 1.05
C ALA A 86 4.79 6.75 2.01
N VAL A 87 3.86 7.68 1.87
CA VAL A 87 3.68 8.85 2.71
C VAL A 87 2.18 9.11 2.90
N GLY A 88 1.84 9.87 3.93
CA GLY A 88 0.47 10.27 4.22
C GLY A 88 0.11 10.15 5.68
N SER A 89 -1.08 10.60 6.04
CA SER A 89 -1.60 10.56 7.40
C SER A 89 -1.72 9.13 7.93
N TYR A 90 -2.06 8.17 7.05
CA TYR A 90 -2.09 6.75 7.38
C TYR A 90 -0.72 6.23 7.83
N MET A 91 0.36 6.50 7.07
CA MET A 91 1.71 6.04 7.44
C MET A 91 2.16 6.63 8.79
N ASN A 92 1.85 7.90 9.03
CA ASN A 92 2.20 8.56 10.30
C ASN A 92 1.44 7.99 11.51
N ALA A 93 0.22 7.48 11.30
CA ALA A 93 -0.60 6.93 12.38
C ALA A 93 -0.33 5.44 12.60
N ASN A 94 -0.29 4.66 11.51
CA ASN A 94 -0.23 3.20 11.58
C ASN A 94 1.21 2.69 11.79
N TYR A 95 2.21 3.38 11.23
CA TYR A 95 3.64 3.03 11.37
C TYR A 95 4.34 3.90 12.43
N ILE A 96 3.61 4.42 13.42
CA ILE A 96 4.14 5.36 14.43
C ILE A 96 5.27 4.74 15.27
N ALA A 97 5.27 3.41 15.44
CA ALA A 97 6.31 2.69 16.17
C ALA A 97 7.62 2.53 15.38
N GLU A 98 7.59 2.71 14.06
CA GLU A 98 8.76 2.55 13.20
C GLU A 98 9.69 3.78 13.29
N PRO A 99 11.00 3.58 13.50
CA PRO A 99 11.91 4.69 13.74
C PRO A 99 12.22 5.46 12.46
N GLY A 100 12.18 6.79 12.57
CA GLY A 100 12.71 7.71 11.56
C GLY A 100 12.05 7.54 10.19
N VAL A 101 12.81 7.07 9.21
CA VAL A 101 12.38 6.92 7.81
C VAL A 101 11.77 5.54 7.52
N LEU A 102 11.93 4.56 8.41
CA LEU A 102 11.41 3.20 8.19
C LEU A 102 9.88 3.17 8.12
N LYS A 103 9.22 4.11 8.81
CA LYS A 103 7.75 4.31 8.71
C LYS A 103 7.24 4.63 7.31
N ASN A 104 8.13 4.97 6.36
CA ASN A 104 7.75 5.24 4.98
C ASN A 104 7.88 3.99 4.09
N ILE A 105 8.32 2.86 4.63
CA ILE A 105 8.40 1.58 3.90
C ILE A 105 7.04 0.89 4.02
N PHE A 106 6.26 0.91 2.94
CA PHE A 106 4.95 0.27 2.89
C PHE A 106 5.03 -1.20 2.50
N GLU A 107 5.99 -1.54 1.64
CA GLU A 107 6.25 -2.91 1.23
C GLU A 107 7.75 -3.05 0.93
N ALA A 108 8.39 -4.10 1.41
CA ALA A 108 9.79 -4.38 1.13
C ALA A 108 10.05 -5.88 1.31
N ASN A 109 9.89 -6.65 0.24
CA ASN A 109 10.08 -8.09 0.29
C ASN A 109 10.82 -8.63 -0.92
N VAL A 110 11.48 -9.77 -0.73
CA VAL A 110 12.16 -10.53 -1.78
C VAL A 110 11.69 -11.98 -1.70
N GLY A 111 11.60 -12.63 -2.85
CA GLY A 111 11.12 -14.00 -2.95
C GLY A 111 11.89 -14.82 -3.96
N VAL A 112 12.06 -16.10 -3.66
CA VAL A 112 12.71 -17.08 -4.54
C VAL A 112 11.76 -18.23 -4.79
N LYS A 113 11.64 -18.61 -6.06
CA LYS A 113 10.88 -19.78 -6.49
C LYS A 113 11.72 -21.04 -6.24
N ILE A 114 11.20 -21.94 -5.42
CA ILE A 114 11.93 -23.15 -4.99
C ILE A 114 11.57 -24.39 -5.82
N SER A 115 10.66 -24.26 -6.78
CA SER A 115 10.31 -25.33 -7.71
C SER A 115 10.29 -24.82 -9.15
N GLU A 116 10.86 -25.58 -10.08
CA GLU A 116 10.85 -25.23 -11.50
C GLU A 116 9.43 -25.33 -12.10
N ASN A 117 8.71 -26.39 -11.74
CA ASN A 117 7.44 -26.77 -12.35
C ASN A 117 6.22 -26.33 -11.55
N LYS A 118 6.39 -25.93 -10.27
CA LYS A 118 5.30 -25.51 -9.39
C LYS A 118 5.45 -24.07 -8.98
N SER A 119 4.33 -23.36 -8.78
CA SER A 119 4.34 -22.02 -8.20
C SER A 119 4.52 -22.11 -6.68
N LEU A 120 5.74 -22.48 -6.27
CA LEU A 120 6.14 -22.62 -4.87
C LEU A 120 7.23 -21.59 -4.58
N TRP A 121 6.94 -20.64 -3.69
CA TRP A 121 7.76 -19.48 -3.39
C TRP A 121 8.08 -19.40 -1.92
N VAL A 122 9.28 -18.93 -1.60
CA VAL A 122 9.66 -18.47 -0.26
C VAL A 122 9.93 -16.98 -0.34
N ASP A 123 9.16 -16.18 0.39
CA ASP A 123 9.29 -14.72 0.47
C ASP A 123 9.73 -14.30 1.87
N ALA A 124 10.51 -13.23 1.98
CA ALA A 124 10.89 -12.62 3.24
C ALA A 124 10.89 -11.09 3.14
N GLY A 125 10.49 -10.44 4.23
CA GLY A 125 10.44 -8.98 4.37
C GLY A 125 9.09 -8.48 4.88
N ILE A 126 8.73 -7.27 4.45
CA ILE A 126 7.48 -6.58 4.76
C ILE A 126 6.51 -6.79 3.60
N PHE A 127 5.34 -7.34 3.89
CA PHE A 127 4.27 -7.57 2.91
C PHE A 127 2.90 -7.30 3.53
N ALA A 128 1.89 -7.11 2.68
CA ALA A 128 0.51 -6.93 3.13
C ALA A 128 0.06 -8.12 3.99
N SER A 129 -0.63 -7.81 5.09
CA SER A 129 -1.22 -8.79 5.99
C SER A 129 -2.27 -9.62 5.26
N HIS A 130 -2.34 -10.91 5.61
CA HIS A 130 -3.40 -11.81 5.17
C HIS A 130 -4.64 -11.76 6.07
N ILE A 131 -4.55 -11.05 7.20
CA ILE A 131 -5.62 -10.89 8.20
C ILE A 131 -6.44 -9.64 7.85
N GLY A 132 -7.76 -9.80 7.79
CA GLY A 132 -8.70 -8.71 7.55
C GLY A 132 -9.25 -8.69 6.13
N PHE A 133 -10.43 -8.07 5.98
CA PHE A 133 -11.13 -7.96 4.70
C PHE A 133 -10.88 -6.62 3.98
N GLU A 134 -10.32 -5.64 4.68
CA GLU A 134 -10.09 -4.29 4.18
C GLU A 134 -8.59 -4.02 4.05
N SER A 135 -8.22 -3.19 3.08
CA SER A 135 -6.84 -2.84 2.75
C SER A 135 -6.49 -1.43 3.21
N ALA A 136 -5.21 -1.13 3.42
CA ALA A 136 -4.74 0.25 3.55
C ALA A 136 -5.04 1.11 2.30
N ILE A 137 -5.19 0.45 1.14
CA ILE A 137 -5.49 1.08 -0.14
C ILE A 137 -7.01 1.28 -0.27
N GLY A 138 -7.48 2.53 -0.28
CA GLY A 138 -8.89 2.92 -0.43
C GLY A 138 -9.63 2.25 -1.57
N LYS A 139 -9.05 2.28 -2.78
CA LYS A 139 -9.69 1.77 -3.99
C LYS A 139 -10.04 0.27 -3.93
N ASP A 140 -9.40 -0.49 -3.04
CA ASP A 140 -9.65 -1.92 -2.88
C ASP A 140 -10.74 -2.21 -1.84
N CYS A 141 -11.28 -1.16 -1.19
CA CYS A 141 -12.33 -1.26 -0.19
C CYS A 141 -13.67 -0.74 -0.70
N TRP A 142 -14.74 -1.29 -0.15
CA TRP A 142 -16.12 -0.93 -0.51
C TRP A 142 -16.55 0.40 0.12
N ASN A 143 -15.96 0.75 1.26
CA ASN A 143 -16.24 1.96 2.00
C ASN A 143 -14.99 2.84 2.08
N MET A 144 -15.19 4.16 2.16
CA MET A 144 -14.11 5.13 2.27
C MET A 144 -13.38 5.00 3.61
N SER A 145 -14.14 5.00 4.72
CA SER A 145 -13.61 4.74 6.05
C SER A 145 -13.44 3.25 6.29
N ARG A 146 -12.49 2.89 7.15
CA ARG A 146 -12.28 1.51 7.59
C ARG A 146 -13.21 1.15 8.72
N SER A 147 -13.58 -0.12 8.81
CA SER A 147 -14.23 -0.64 9.99
C SER A 147 -13.27 -0.61 11.18
N ILE A 148 -13.84 -0.58 12.39
CA ILE A 148 -13.06 -0.71 13.63
C ILE A 148 -12.26 -2.02 13.62
N LEU A 149 -12.82 -3.10 13.06
CA LEU A 149 -12.11 -4.38 12.95
C LEU A 149 -10.82 -4.22 12.12
N ALA A 150 -10.91 -3.57 10.96
CA ALA A 150 -9.76 -3.38 10.08
C ALA A 150 -8.68 -2.51 10.72
N ASP A 151 -9.07 -1.40 11.34
CA ASP A 151 -8.13 -0.53 12.05
C ASP A 151 -7.49 -1.20 13.27
N ASN A 152 -8.11 -2.26 13.82
CA ASN A 152 -7.54 -3.05 14.92
C ASN A 152 -6.90 -4.37 14.47
N SER A 153 -6.68 -4.54 13.17
CA SER A 153 -5.95 -5.67 12.60
C SER A 153 -4.67 -5.21 11.89
N PRO A 154 -3.66 -6.09 11.76
CA PRO A 154 -2.47 -5.78 10.99
C PRO A 154 -2.79 -5.43 9.54
N TYR A 155 -2.26 -4.32 9.03
CA TYR A 155 -2.29 -4.02 7.58
C TYR A 155 -1.05 -4.57 6.86
N PHE A 156 0.04 -4.78 7.58
CA PHE A 156 1.27 -5.37 7.08
C PHE A 156 1.77 -6.44 8.06
N GLU A 157 2.64 -7.29 7.56
CA GLU A 157 3.33 -8.30 8.34
C GLU A 157 4.81 -8.29 7.94
N THR A 158 5.68 -8.47 8.93
CA THR A 158 7.11 -8.67 8.71
C THR A 158 7.49 -10.09 9.07
N GLY A 159 8.21 -10.76 8.18
CA GLY A 159 8.67 -12.13 8.43
C GLY A 159 9.02 -12.87 7.16
N ALA A 160 8.82 -14.19 7.18
CA ALA A 160 8.98 -15.06 6.04
C ALA A 160 7.70 -15.86 5.78
N LYS A 161 7.40 -16.13 4.52
CA LYS A 161 6.29 -16.99 4.12
C LYS A 161 6.70 -17.96 3.04
N ILE A 162 6.16 -19.16 3.10
CA ILE A 162 6.14 -20.12 2.00
C ILE A 162 4.75 -20.11 1.38
N SER A 163 4.64 -19.96 0.07
CA SER A 163 3.36 -19.92 -0.64
C SER A 163 3.34 -20.87 -1.83
N TYR A 164 2.23 -21.59 -1.98
CA TYR A 164 1.97 -22.52 -3.07
C TYR A 164 0.66 -22.14 -3.77
N THR A 165 0.71 -21.98 -5.09
CA THR A 165 -0.47 -21.86 -5.94
C THR A 165 -0.61 -23.10 -6.81
N SER A 166 -1.79 -23.72 -6.83
CA SER A 166 -2.04 -24.89 -7.67
C SER A 166 -1.92 -24.55 -9.16
N ASP A 167 -1.58 -25.54 -9.99
CA ASP A 167 -1.39 -25.34 -11.43
C ASP A 167 -2.63 -24.77 -12.14
N ASN A 168 -3.82 -25.06 -11.61
CA ASN A 168 -5.10 -24.52 -12.10
C ASN A 168 -5.50 -23.17 -11.48
N GLY A 169 -4.67 -22.60 -10.60
CA GLY A 169 -4.89 -21.32 -9.92
C GLY A 169 -6.00 -21.30 -8.86
N LYS A 170 -6.66 -22.43 -8.59
CA LYS A 170 -7.84 -22.47 -7.70
C LYS A 170 -7.49 -22.50 -6.22
N TRP A 171 -6.31 -22.98 -5.87
CA TRP A 171 -5.87 -23.12 -4.48
C TRP A 171 -4.62 -22.30 -4.25
N PHE A 172 -4.68 -21.48 -3.20
CA PHE A 172 -3.54 -20.79 -2.64
C PHE A 172 -3.37 -21.26 -1.20
N LEU A 173 -2.20 -21.82 -0.89
CA LEU A 173 -1.79 -22.21 0.46
C LEU A 173 -0.58 -21.38 0.85
N SER A 174 -0.56 -20.89 2.09
CA SER A 174 0.56 -20.14 2.62
C SER A 174 0.82 -20.51 4.08
N GLY A 175 2.09 -20.64 4.44
CA GLY A 175 2.56 -20.76 5.82
C GLY A 175 3.50 -19.60 6.12
N LEU A 176 3.31 -18.94 7.26
CA LEU A 176 4.03 -17.72 7.62
C LEU A 176 4.71 -17.87 8.99
N VAL A 177 5.89 -17.29 9.12
CA VAL A 177 6.60 -17.07 10.40
C VAL A 177 6.86 -15.58 10.49
N LEU A 178 6.20 -14.93 11.46
CA LEU A 178 6.14 -13.48 11.57
C LEU A 178 6.87 -12.98 12.82
N ASN A 179 7.47 -11.80 12.74
CA ASN A 179 8.16 -11.15 13.87
C ASN A 179 7.75 -9.68 14.09
N GLY A 180 6.79 -9.16 13.32
CA GLY A 180 6.30 -7.79 13.46
C GLY A 180 5.05 -7.54 12.62
N TRP A 181 4.29 -6.53 13.02
CA TRP A 181 3.05 -6.08 12.39
C TRP A 181 2.66 -4.67 12.89
#